data_AF-A0A9W5AYU8-F1
#
_entry.id   AF-A0A9W5AYU8-F1
#
_cell.length_a   1.000
_cell.length_b   1.000
_cell.length_c   1.000
_cell.angle_alpha   90.00
_cell.angle_beta   90.00
_cell.angle_gamma   90.00
#
_symmetry.space_group_name_H-M   'P 1'
#
loop_
_entity.id
_entity.type
_entity.pdbx_description
1 polymer ?
#
loop_
_entity_poly.entity_id
_entity_poly.type
_entity_poly.pdbx_seq_one_letter_code
_entity_poly.pdbx_strand_id
1 'polypeptide(L)'
;MSAIKIAARLTIACAALGLLSQAAFSQDAFKDFKQLGGTPKMPKLNAFTAPSAPNAPTSTARDIVMEAKLTGEGEAVKEGLSWRVFSPIPGTDGKLPMLASSEGGSAEFHLVPGEYFVNVAFGRAGVTKKLNVPASGSVQKQVLILDAGGFVLNAVAGSDKQISANQLKFSIYSSDARPDGERGLVMEDIKPNTIVRLNAGTYHVVSQYGNANASVRADIQVEAGKLTEATLQHRAAQITLKLVSEAGGEAIADTAWSVLNGGGDVVNESVSAFSTMVLAEGEYTAIARNKDKVYQRNFKVTAGRDSDVEVLMKDQAPEEMSGDFE
;
A
#
# COMPACT_ATOMS: atom_id res chain seq x y z
N MET A 1 -2.86 -42.75 57.13
CA MET A 1 -2.40 -43.56 55.98
C MET A 1 -1.87 -42.58 54.93
N SER A 2 -0.67 -42.04 55.16
CA SER A 2 0.64 -42.46 54.63
C SER A 2 0.96 -41.82 53.28
N ALA A 3 1.83 -40.81 53.34
CA ALA A 3 2.55 -40.19 52.24
C ALA A 3 3.53 -41.17 51.59
N ILE A 4 3.95 -40.91 50.35
CA ILE A 4 5.28 -41.32 49.82
C ILE A 4 5.75 -40.27 48.78
N LYS A 5 6.89 -39.65 49.10
CA LYS A 5 7.77 -38.91 48.19
C LYS A 5 8.71 -39.95 47.55
N ILE A 6 9.01 -39.82 46.25
CA ILE A 6 10.12 -40.58 45.64
C ILE A 6 11.08 -39.59 45.01
N ALA A 7 12.21 -39.44 45.69
CA ALA A 7 13.46 -38.94 45.15
C ALA A 7 14.31 -40.17 44.80
N ALA A 8 14.86 -40.22 43.59
CA ALA A 8 15.91 -41.18 43.22
C ALA A 8 17.09 -40.41 42.63
N ARG A 9 18.16 -40.40 43.42
CA ARG A 9 19.50 -39.94 43.05
C ARG A 9 20.15 -41.04 42.20
N LEU A 10 20.78 -40.67 41.09
CA LEU A 10 21.85 -41.49 40.51
C LEU A 10 23.04 -40.60 40.18
N THR A 11 24.05 -40.70 41.03
CA THR A 11 25.40 -40.20 40.84
C THR A 11 26.21 -41.20 40.03
N ILE A 12 26.72 -40.81 38.87
CA ILE A 12 27.92 -41.40 38.27
C ILE A 12 28.86 -40.23 37.93
N ALA A 13 30.04 -40.27 38.54
CA ALA A 13 31.15 -39.38 38.31
C ALA A 13 32.17 -40.09 37.40
N CYS A 14 32.69 -39.39 36.38
CA CYS A 14 34.00 -39.58 35.73
C CYS A 14 34.15 -38.42 34.72
N ALA A 15 34.85 -37.34 35.05
CA ALA A 15 36.30 -37.12 34.87
C ALA A 15 36.67 -36.53 33.48
N ALA A 16 36.83 -35.21 33.50
CA ALA A 16 37.81 -34.35 32.81
C ALA A 16 38.19 -34.58 31.33
N LEU A 17 37.87 -33.57 30.49
CA LEU A 17 38.82 -32.97 29.55
C LEU A 17 38.44 -31.50 29.34
N GLY A 18 39.30 -30.60 29.82
CA GLY A 18 39.16 -29.16 29.63
C GLY A 18 39.61 -28.75 28.23
N LEU A 19 38.74 -28.06 27.51
CA LEU A 19 39.11 -27.21 26.38
C LEU A 19 38.56 -25.81 26.67
N LEU A 20 39.48 -24.86 26.82
CA LEU A 20 39.22 -23.43 26.96
C LEU A 20 38.65 -22.89 25.64
N SER A 21 37.35 -22.63 25.59
CA SER A 21 36.75 -21.83 24.52
C SER A 21 37.05 -20.36 24.82
N GLN A 22 38.05 -19.80 24.14
CA GLN A 22 38.29 -18.36 24.16
C GLN A 22 37.11 -17.64 23.50
N ALA A 23 36.50 -16.70 24.22
CA ALA A 23 35.62 -15.71 23.65
C ALA A 23 36.42 -14.85 22.67
N ALA A 24 36.20 -15.05 21.38
CA ALA A 24 36.73 -14.16 20.35
C ALA A 24 35.92 -12.85 20.38
N PHE A 25 36.47 -11.85 21.06
CA PHE A 25 36.02 -10.47 20.90
C PHE A 25 36.39 -9.99 19.50
N SER A 26 35.40 -9.54 18.74
CA SER A 26 35.55 -8.83 17.47
C SER A 26 36.51 -7.65 17.65
N GLN A 27 37.70 -7.71 17.05
CA GLN A 27 38.58 -6.55 16.93
C GLN A 27 38.10 -5.70 15.74
N ASP A 28 37.67 -4.46 16.04
CA ASP A 28 37.37 -3.43 15.05
C ASP A 28 38.62 -3.12 14.21
N ALA A 29 38.67 -3.66 13.00
CA ALA A 29 39.77 -3.49 12.03
C ALA A 29 39.75 -2.13 11.30
N PHE A 30 39.22 -1.08 11.91
CA PHE A 30 39.07 0.25 11.28
C PHE A 30 39.65 1.42 12.09
N LYS A 31 40.46 1.17 13.14
CA LYS A 31 41.03 2.26 13.94
C LYS A 31 42.31 2.92 13.42
N ASP A 32 42.93 2.42 12.35
CA ASP A 32 44.18 2.98 11.83
C ASP A 32 44.10 3.46 10.37
N PHE A 33 43.18 4.39 10.08
CA PHE A 33 43.28 5.17 8.85
C PHE A 33 43.53 6.65 9.16
N LYS A 34 44.81 7.05 9.06
CA LYS A 34 45.19 8.48 9.05
C LYS A 34 44.74 9.12 7.75
N GLN A 35 43.77 10.02 7.87
CA GLN A 35 43.29 10.88 6.80
C GLN A 35 44.38 11.90 6.40
N LEU A 36 45.01 11.71 5.25
CA LEU A 36 45.86 12.74 4.63
C LEU A 36 44.96 13.72 3.85
N GLY A 37 45.25 15.01 4.02
CA GLY A 37 44.41 16.15 3.62
C GLY A 37 44.07 16.22 2.13
N GLY A 38 42.91 16.80 1.84
CA GLY A 38 42.39 16.98 0.48
C GLY A 38 42.81 18.29 -0.19
N THR A 39 42.74 18.30 -1.52
CA THR A 39 42.37 19.41 -2.43
C THR A 39 41.75 18.78 -3.72
N PRO A 40 41.17 19.52 -4.70
CA PRO A 40 39.73 19.45 -4.99
C PRO A 40 39.38 18.93 -6.42
N LYS A 41 38.10 18.53 -6.58
CA LYS A 41 37.37 18.23 -7.83
C LYS A 41 37.85 17.02 -8.65
N MET A 42 37.16 15.90 -8.49
CA MET A 42 36.96 14.92 -9.57
C MET A 42 35.46 14.66 -9.77
N PRO A 43 34.98 14.51 -11.03
CA PRO A 43 33.59 14.14 -11.31
C PRO A 43 33.26 12.76 -10.72
N LYS A 44 32.07 12.60 -10.14
CA LYS A 44 31.59 11.30 -9.67
C LYS A 44 31.34 10.39 -10.88
N LEU A 45 32.21 9.39 -11.06
CA LEU A 45 32.06 8.33 -12.06
C LEU A 45 31.11 7.26 -11.51
N ASN A 46 29.90 7.17 -12.06
CA ASN A 46 28.93 6.11 -11.75
C ASN A 46 28.97 5.04 -12.86
N ALA A 47 29.95 4.14 -12.81
CA ALA A 47 29.88 2.86 -13.54
C ALA A 47 30.96 1.93 -12.95
N PHE A 48 30.54 0.83 -12.32
CA PHE A 48 31.47 -0.22 -11.90
C PHE A 48 31.25 -1.46 -12.78
N THR A 49 32.20 -1.73 -13.66
CA THR A 49 32.30 -2.98 -14.43
C THR A 49 33.27 -3.94 -13.73
N ALA A 50 32.87 -5.20 -13.57
CA ALA A 50 33.75 -6.25 -13.02
C ALA A 50 34.92 -6.59 -13.98
N PRO A 51 36.10 -7.03 -13.48
CA PRO A 51 37.24 -7.36 -14.32
C PRO A 51 36.98 -8.63 -15.15
N SER A 52 37.22 -8.58 -16.46
CA SER A 52 37.02 -9.70 -17.40
C SER A 52 38.31 -10.49 -17.62
N ALA A 53 38.17 -11.80 -17.93
CA ALA A 53 39.27 -12.73 -18.22
C ALA A 53 39.98 -12.45 -19.58
N PRO A 54 41.25 -12.88 -19.77
CA PRO A 54 42.16 -12.33 -20.79
C PRO A 54 41.95 -12.73 -22.26
N ASN A 55 40.86 -13.40 -22.65
CA ASN A 55 40.70 -13.91 -24.03
C ASN A 55 39.23 -13.92 -24.54
N ALA A 56 38.45 -12.90 -24.20
CA ALA A 56 37.20 -12.63 -24.92
C ALA A 56 37.51 -11.76 -26.16
N PRO A 57 36.89 -11.99 -27.33
CA PRO A 57 36.96 -11.01 -28.42
C PRO A 57 36.51 -9.66 -27.86
N THR A 58 37.24 -8.60 -28.21
CA THR A 58 36.94 -7.22 -27.80
C THR A 58 35.61 -6.81 -28.44
N SER A 59 34.49 -7.28 -27.89
CA SER A 59 33.17 -6.87 -28.31
C SER A 59 33.01 -5.43 -27.85
N THR A 60 33.17 -4.49 -28.77
CA THR A 60 32.98 -3.09 -28.47
C THR A 60 31.54 -2.89 -28.04
N ALA A 61 31.36 -2.37 -26.81
CA ALA A 61 30.07 -1.95 -26.34
C ALA A 61 29.50 -0.90 -27.32
N ARG A 62 28.18 -0.94 -27.48
CA ARG A 62 27.41 -0.07 -28.36
C ARG A 62 26.57 0.86 -27.52
N ASP A 63 26.51 2.11 -27.95
CA ASP A 63 25.67 3.12 -27.32
C ASP A 63 24.23 2.95 -27.83
N ILE A 64 23.31 2.76 -26.90
CA ILE A 64 21.90 2.54 -27.16
C ILE A 64 21.12 3.67 -26.51
N VAL A 65 20.63 4.59 -27.34
CA VAL A 65 19.75 5.68 -26.89
C VAL A 65 18.31 5.17 -26.82
N MET A 66 17.72 5.30 -25.64
CA MET A 66 16.38 4.89 -25.30
C MET A 66 15.52 6.10 -24.97
N GLU A 67 14.32 6.13 -25.54
CA GLU A 67 13.31 7.16 -25.29
C GLU A 67 11.98 6.47 -25.01
N ALA A 68 11.19 7.04 -24.10
CA ALA A 68 9.82 6.57 -23.88
C ALA A 68 8.82 7.70 -24.09
N LYS A 69 7.67 7.35 -24.66
CA LYS A 69 6.57 8.26 -24.94
C LYS A 69 5.29 7.72 -24.31
N LEU A 70 4.40 8.62 -23.88
CA LEU A 70 3.10 8.23 -23.34
C LEU A 70 2.16 7.68 -24.43
N THR A 71 2.28 8.22 -25.65
CA THR A 71 1.51 7.85 -26.84
C THR A 71 2.43 7.78 -28.06
N GLY A 72 1.98 7.15 -29.15
CA GLY A 72 2.76 7.05 -30.40
C GLY A 72 3.17 8.40 -31.00
N GLU A 73 2.27 9.39 -30.94
CA GLU A 73 2.48 10.73 -31.50
C GLU A 73 3.01 11.74 -30.49
N GLY A 74 3.14 11.36 -29.22
CA GLY A 74 3.56 12.25 -28.14
C GLY A 74 5.05 12.61 -28.16
N GLU A 75 5.40 13.60 -27.34
CA GLU A 75 6.79 13.92 -27.02
C GLU A 75 7.41 12.88 -26.07
N ALA A 76 8.74 12.87 -26.03
CA ALA A 76 9.51 12.12 -25.05
C ALA A 76 9.15 12.53 -23.62
N VAL A 77 8.95 11.55 -22.75
CA VAL A 77 8.84 11.80 -21.31
C VAL A 77 10.21 12.23 -20.79
N LYS A 78 10.24 13.41 -20.15
CA LYS A 78 11.48 14.06 -19.70
C LYS A 78 11.92 13.62 -18.30
N GLU A 79 10.98 13.21 -17.45
CA GLU A 79 11.21 12.90 -16.04
C GLU A 79 10.27 11.80 -15.53
N GLY A 80 10.67 11.14 -14.42
CA GLY A 80 9.87 10.13 -13.73
C GLY A 80 9.91 8.72 -14.33
N LEU A 81 10.70 8.49 -15.38
CA LEU A 81 10.97 7.17 -15.92
C LEU A 81 11.99 6.42 -15.06
N SER A 82 11.79 5.10 -14.95
CA SER A 82 12.75 4.16 -14.39
C SER A 82 13.02 3.07 -15.42
N TRP A 83 14.26 3.03 -15.91
CA TRP A 83 14.73 2.08 -16.91
C TRP A 83 15.51 0.95 -16.25
N ARG A 84 15.29 -0.28 -16.71
CA ARG A 84 16.02 -1.47 -16.28
C ARG A 84 16.33 -2.35 -17.47
N VAL A 85 17.59 -2.75 -17.61
CA VAL A 85 18.06 -3.68 -18.64
C VAL A 85 18.41 -5.00 -17.97
N PHE A 86 17.87 -6.09 -18.50
CA PHE A 86 18.07 -7.44 -17.97
C PHE A 86 18.75 -8.35 -18.99
N SER A 87 19.57 -9.27 -18.48
CA SER A 87 20.08 -10.40 -19.25
C SER A 87 18.94 -11.34 -19.62
N PRO A 88 18.93 -11.94 -20.83
CA PRO A 88 17.94 -12.93 -21.22
C PRO A 88 18.20 -14.30 -20.57
N ILE A 89 19.39 -14.50 -19.99
CA ILE A 89 19.80 -15.72 -19.30
C ILE A 89 19.48 -15.57 -17.82
N PRO A 90 18.60 -16.41 -17.24
CA PRO A 90 18.32 -16.41 -15.81
C PRO A 90 19.58 -16.72 -14.98
N GLY A 91 19.69 -16.09 -13.82
CA GLY A 91 20.70 -16.37 -12.82
C GLY A 91 20.44 -17.68 -12.08
N THR A 92 21.29 -17.98 -11.10
CA THR A 92 21.17 -19.17 -10.24
C THR A 92 19.91 -19.15 -9.36
N ASP A 93 19.31 -17.98 -9.16
CA ASP A 93 18.05 -17.76 -8.45
C ASP A 93 16.81 -17.88 -9.36
N GLY A 94 17.01 -18.19 -10.65
CA GLY A 94 15.95 -18.29 -11.66
C GLY A 94 15.39 -16.95 -12.13
N LYS A 95 15.92 -15.82 -11.66
CA LYS A 95 15.48 -14.47 -12.07
C LYS A 95 16.41 -13.92 -13.16
N LEU A 96 15.91 -12.99 -13.96
CA LEU A 96 16.74 -12.30 -14.94
C LEU A 96 17.67 -11.29 -14.22
N PRO A 97 19.00 -11.41 -14.34
CA PRO A 97 19.92 -10.46 -13.74
C PRO A 97 19.76 -9.06 -14.36
N MET A 98 19.67 -8.03 -13.51
CA MET A 98 19.70 -6.64 -13.96
C MET A 98 21.14 -6.24 -14.27
N LEU A 99 21.36 -5.76 -15.49
CA LEU A 99 22.68 -5.39 -16.00
C LEU A 99 22.92 -3.87 -15.94
N ALA A 100 21.87 -3.08 -16.12
CA ALA A 100 21.93 -1.63 -16.07
C ALA A 100 20.58 -1.04 -15.66
N SER A 101 20.61 0.18 -15.12
CA SER A 101 19.42 0.96 -14.80
C SER A 101 19.66 2.44 -15.00
N SER A 102 18.60 3.21 -15.23
CA SER A 102 18.63 4.67 -15.32
C SER A 102 17.32 5.25 -14.80
N GLU A 103 17.34 6.49 -14.33
CA GLU A 103 16.17 7.21 -13.83
C GLU A 103 16.11 8.62 -14.44
N GLY A 104 14.90 9.18 -14.57
CA GLY A 104 14.68 10.50 -15.14
C GLY A 104 13.89 10.43 -16.45
N GLY A 105 14.53 10.76 -17.58
CA GLY A 105 13.90 10.83 -18.90
C GLY A 105 14.44 9.78 -19.86
N SER A 106 14.91 10.23 -21.02
CA SER A 106 15.65 9.37 -21.95
C SER A 106 16.91 8.80 -21.29
N ALA A 107 17.30 7.60 -21.70
CA ALA A 107 18.45 6.89 -21.14
C ALA A 107 19.41 6.47 -22.25
N GLU A 108 20.69 6.34 -21.89
CA GLU A 108 21.72 5.83 -22.77
C GLU A 108 22.43 4.66 -22.09
N PHE A 109 22.51 3.52 -22.78
CA PHE A 109 23.14 2.31 -22.26
C PHE A 109 24.30 1.89 -23.15
N HIS A 110 25.38 1.42 -22.53
CA HIS A 110 26.53 0.86 -23.24
C HIS A 110 26.47 -0.66 -23.12
N LEU A 111 25.98 -1.33 -24.17
CA LEU A 111 25.72 -2.78 -24.16
C LEU A 111 26.57 -3.49 -25.20
N VAL A 112 27.08 -4.66 -24.85
CA VAL A 112 27.75 -5.52 -25.84
C VAL A 112 26.73 -6.10 -26.82
N PRO A 113 27.13 -6.51 -28.03
CA PRO A 113 26.25 -7.23 -28.94
C PRO A 113 25.62 -8.47 -28.30
N GLY A 114 24.31 -8.60 -28.44
CA GLY A 114 23.53 -9.65 -27.77
C GLY A 114 22.05 -9.31 -27.60
N GLU A 115 21.31 -10.22 -26.97
CA GLU A 115 19.90 -10.02 -26.66
C GLU A 115 19.71 -9.53 -25.22
N TYR A 116 18.70 -8.70 -24.98
CA TYR A 116 18.37 -8.13 -23.68
C TYR A 116 16.86 -7.94 -23.52
N PHE A 117 16.39 -7.79 -22.29
CA PHE A 117 15.06 -7.26 -21.99
C PHE A 117 15.18 -5.88 -21.38
N VAL A 118 14.49 -4.90 -21.95
CA VAL A 118 14.47 -3.52 -21.47
C VAL A 118 13.08 -3.24 -20.92
N ASN A 119 12.99 -2.97 -19.64
CA ASN A 119 11.79 -2.48 -18.99
C ASN A 119 11.90 -0.97 -18.77
N VAL A 120 10.83 -0.25 -19.08
CA VAL A 120 10.66 1.15 -18.70
C VAL A 120 9.36 1.29 -17.95
N ALA A 121 9.40 1.99 -16.83
CA ALA A 121 8.24 2.26 -15.98
C ALA A 121 8.06 3.76 -15.75
N PHE A 122 6.81 4.20 -15.74
CA PHE A 122 6.36 5.54 -15.35
C PHE A 122 5.29 5.39 -14.25
N GLY A 123 5.71 5.41 -12.99
CA GLY A 123 4.86 5.01 -11.87
C GLY A 123 4.52 3.52 -11.93
N ARG A 124 3.23 3.18 -12.02
CA ARG A 124 2.78 1.79 -12.23
C ARG A 124 2.64 1.42 -13.70
N ALA A 125 2.63 2.40 -14.60
CA ALA A 125 2.63 2.13 -16.02
C ALA A 125 3.99 1.60 -16.46
N GLY A 126 4.04 0.63 -17.35
CA GLY A 126 5.32 0.19 -17.90
C GLY A 126 5.18 -0.74 -19.08
N VAL A 127 6.29 -0.94 -19.78
CA VAL A 127 6.41 -1.87 -20.90
C VAL A 127 7.77 -2.54 -20.88
N THR A 128 7.82 -3.80 -21.31
CA THR A 128 9.06 -4.55 -21.48
C THR A 128 9.24 -4.91 -22.95
N LYS A 129 10.39 -4.57 -23.52
CA LYS A 129 10.74 -4.83 -24.92
C LYS A 129 11.98 -5.72 -25.00
N LYS A 130 11.97 -6.71 -25.89
CA LYS A 130 13.18 -7.44 -26.27
C LYS A 130 14.06 -6.53 -27.14
N LEU A 131 15.31 -6.35 -26.74
CA LEU A 131 16.32 -5.58 -27.46
C LEU A 131 17.34 -6.56 -28.06
N ASN A 132 17.67 -6.40 -29.33
CA ASN A 132 18.78 -7.08 -29.97
C ASN A 132 19.84 -6.05 -30.37
N VAL A 133 21.03 -6.15 -29.78
CA VAL A 133 22.17 -5.28 -30.06
C VAL A 133 23.03 -5.96 -31.13
N PRO A 134 23.12 -5.41 -32.35
CA PRO A 134 23.85 -6.03 -33.44
C PRO A 134 25.37 -5.94 -33.24
N ALA A 135 26.09 -6.92 -33.78
CA ALA A 135 27.56 -6.93 -33.77
C ALA A 135 28.16 -5.81 -34.64
N SER A 136 27.50 -5.45 -35.74
CA SER A 136 27.94 -4.44 -36.71
C SER A 136 26.82 -3.47 -37.07
N GLY A 137 27.18 -2.24 -37.49
CA GLY A 137 26.23 -1.20 -37.89
C GLY A 137 25.92 -0.19 -36.78
N SER A 138 25.08 0.80 -37.11
CA SER A 138 24.56 1.77 -36.15
C SER A 138 23.33 1.21 -35.43
N VAL A 139 23.22 1.45 -34.13
CA VAL A 139 21.99 1.12 -33.40
C VAL A 139 21.06 2.32 -33.48
N GLN A 140 19.89 2.10 -34.07
CA GLN A 140 18.87 3.15 -34.12
C GLN A 140 18.34 3.43 -32.71
N LYS A 141 17.97 4.68 -32.47
CA LYS A 141 17.28 5.09 -31.25
C LYS A 141 16.06 4.19 -31.03
N GLN A 142 15.96 3.66 -29.81
CA GLN A 142 14.85 2.81 -29.41
C GLN A 142 13.77 3.66 -28.74
N VAL A 143 12.60 3.74 -29.37
CA VAL A 143 11.43 4.43 -28.81
C VAL A 143 10.46 3.39 -28.27
N LEU A 144 10.06 3.53 -27.01
CA LEU A 144 9.10 2.67 -26.33
C LEU A 144 7.82 3.47 -26.06
N ILE A 145 6.67 2.96 -26.53
CA ILE A 145 5.37 3.55 -26.25
C ILE A 145 4.83 2.89 -24.99
N LEU A 146 4.57 3.70 -23.96
CA LEU A 146 4.09 3.22 -22.66
C LEU A 146 2.58 2.98 -22.66
N ASP A 147 1.85 3.64 -23.55
CA ASP A 147 0.39 3.79 -23.49
C ASP A 147 -0.03 4.18 -22.07
N ALA A 148 0.61 5.21 -21.50
CA ALA A 148 0.43 5.58 -20.10
C ALA A 148 -0.36 6.87 -19.96
N GLY A 149 -1.32 6.87 -19.05
CA GLY A 149 -2.04 8.04 -18.60
C GLY A 149 -1.90 8.19 -17.09
N GLY A 150 -2.78 8.99 -16.51
CA GLY A 150 -2.97 8.99 -15.07
C GLY A 150 -4.34 9.48 -14.68
N PHE A 151 -4.64 9.32 -13.39
CA PHE A 151 -5.78 9.99 -12.80
C PHE A 151 -5.47 10.59 -11.44
N VAL A 152 -6.33 11.52 -11.04
CA VAL A 152 -6.40 12.10 -9.72
C VAL A 152 -7.80 11.84 -9.18
N LEU A 153 -7.86 11.21 -8.01
CA LEU A 153 -9.12 10.87 -7.36
C LEU A 153 -9.39 11.80 -6.19
N ASN A 154 -10.63 12.25 -6.07
CA ASN A 154 -11.16 12.92 -4.89
C ASN A 154 -12.57 12.39 -4.58
N ALA A 155 -13.13 12.78 -3.44
CA ALA A 155 -14.51 12.47 -3.14
C ALA A 155 -15.17 13.52 -2.23
N VAL A 156 -16.49 13.64 -2.36
CA VAL A 156 -17.35 14.49 -1.54
C VAL A 156 -18.45 13.66 -0.89
N ALA A 157 -19.02 14.14 0.21
CA ALA A 157 -20.16 13.54 0.89
C ALA A 157 -21.45 14.32 0.61
N GLY A 158 -22.57 13.63 0.37
CA GLY A 158 -23.84 14.29 0.05
C GLY A 158 -23.72 15.15 -1.22
N SER A 159 -24.31 16.34 -1.23
CA SER A 159 -24.33 17.20 -2.44
C SER A 159 -22.96 17.81 -2.79
N ASP A 160 -22.18 18.24 -1.79
CA ASP A 160 -20.89 18.92 -2.03
C ASP A 160 -20.01 19.02 -0.77
N LYS A 161 -20.26 18.20 0.27
CA LYS A 161 -19.47 18.34 1.49
C LYS A 161 -18.08 17.76 1.27
N GLN A 162 -17.04 18.59 1.47
CA GLN A 162 -15.67 18.12 1.39
C GLN A 162 -15.36 17.09 2.48
N ILE A 163 -14.74 15.98 2.08
CA ILE A 163 -14.25 14.94 3.00
C ILE A 163 -12.81 15.26 3.40
N SER A 164 -12.49 15.07 4.69
CA SER A 164 -11.12 15.23 5.16
C SER A 164 -10.19 14.17 4.57
N ALA A 165 -8.99 14.58 4.14
CA ALA A 165 -8.05 13.70 3.44
C ALA A 165 -7.59 12.48 4.27
N ASN A 166 -7.63 12.57 5.60
CA ASN A 166 -7.29 11.45 6.49
C ASN A 166 -8.40 10.39 6.61
N GLN A 167 -9.63 10.72 6.20
CA GLN A 167 -10.77 9.81 6.21
C GLN A 167 -11.02 9.19 4.83
N LEU A 168 -10.29 9.62 3.81
CA LEU A 168 -10.53 9.21 2.43
C LEU A 168 -9.37 8.36 1.91
N LYS A 169 -9.69 7.16 1.46
CA LYS A 169 -8.72 6.23 0.86
C LYS A 169 -9.28 5.66 -0.43
N PHE A 170 -8.40 5.40 -1.40
CA PHE A 170 -8.78 4.73 -2.64
C PHE A 170 -7.97 3.45 -2.83
N SER A 171 -8.62 2.46 -3.41
CA SER A 171 -8.01 1.23 -3.90
C SER A 171 -8.37 1.05 -5.37
N ILE A 172 -7.42 0.60 -6.17
CA ILE A 172 -7.53 0.42 -7.62
C ILE A 172 -7.35 -1.05 -7.92
N TYR A 173 -8.24 -1.60 -8.71
CA TYR A 173 -8.23 -2.97 -9.17
C TYR A 173 -8.29 -3.03 -10.70
N SER A 174 -7.84 -4.15 -11.27
CA SER A 174 -7.99 -4.45 -12.69
C SER A 174 -9.45 -4.53 -13.12
N SER A 175 -9.73 -4.19 -14.38
CA SER A 175 -11.06 -4.37 -14.98
C SER A 175 -11.38 -5.86 -15.27
N ASP A 176 -10.38 -6.72 -15.38
CA ASP A 176 -10.62 -8.15 -15.49
C ASP A 176 -10.87 -8.76 -14.11
N ALA A 177 -11.99 -9.47 -14.00
CA ALA A 177 -12.24 -10.39 -12.90
C ALA A 177 -11.54 -11.72 -13.20
N ARG A 178 -10.81 -12.24 -12.23
CA ARG A 178 -10.23 -13.58 -12.27
C ARG A 178 -11.35 -14.63 -12.21
N PRO A 179 -11.05 -15.91 -12.50
CA PRO A 179 -12.06 -16.99 -12.48
C PRO A 179 -12.78 -17.18 -11.14
N ASP A 180 -12.19 -16.74 -10.04
CA ASP A 180 -12.76 -16.71 -8.69
C ASP A 180 -13.70 -15.50 -8.44
N GLY A 181 -13.83 -14.60 -9.42
CA GLY A 181 -14.60 -13.36 -9.34
C GLY A 181 -13.83 -12.19 -8.71
N GLU A 182 -12.60 -12.41 -8.22
CA GLU A 182 -11.78 -11.34 -7.63
C GLU A 182 -11.07 -10.52 -8.70
N ARG A 183 -10.92 -9.23 -8.45
CA ARG A 183 -10.14 -8.34 -9.31
C ARG A 183 -8.72 -8.24 -8.80
N GLY A 184 -7.75 -8.19 -9.70
CA GLY A 184 -6.35 -8.02 -9.31
C GLY A 184 -6.14 -6.64 -8.67
N LEU A 185 -5.70 -6.61 -7.42
CA LEU A 185 -5.30 -5.36 -6.75
C LEU A 185 -4.11 -4.74 -7.49
N VAL A 186 -4.26 -3.48 -7.90
CA VAL A 186 -3.21 -2.70 -8.58
C VAL A 186 -2.51 -1.78 -7.57
N MET A 187 -3.29 -1.12 -6.72
CA MET A 187 -2.78 -0.21 -5.69
C MET A 187 -3.83 -0.01 -4.60
N GLU A 188 -3.40 0.12 -3.35
CA GLU A 188 -4.25 0.38 -2.19
C GLU A 188 -3.76 1.60 -1.40
N ASP A 189 -4.54 2.05 -0.43
CA ASP A 189 -4.21 3.13 0.50
C ASP A 189 -3.81 4.46 -0.18
N ILE A 190 -4.42 4.75 -1.32
CA ILE A 190 -4.13 5.96 -2.09
C ILE A 190 -4.85 7.14 -1.44
N LYS A 191 -4.09 8.22 -1.17
CA LYS A 191 -4.64 9.47 -0.65
C LYS A 191 -5.34 10.27 -1.75
N PRO A 192 -6.38 11.06 -1.43
CA PRO A 192 -6.99 11.97 -2.40
C PRO A 192 -5.96 12.93 -2.99
N ASN A 193 -6.24 13.40 -4.21
CA ASN A 193 -5.41 14.34 -4.95
C ASN A 193 -3.99 13.82 -5.29
N THR A 194 -3.79 12.50 -5.20
CA THR A 194 -2.53 11.85 -5.63
C THR A 194 -2.60 11.52 -7.13
N ILE A 195 -1.57 11.88 -7.88
CA ILE A 195 -1.44 11.49 -9.28
C ILE A 195 -1.01 10.02 -9.35
N VAL A 196 -1.91 9.16 -9.83
CA VAL A 196 -1.63 7.75 -10.09
C VAL A 196 -1.40 7.57 -11.59
N ARG A 197 -0.26 7.01 -11.97
CA ARG A 197 0.12 6.75 -13.37
C ARG A 197 -0.04 5.28 -13.67
N LEU A 198 -0.82 4.97 -14.69
CA LEU A 198 -1.19 3.61 -15.10
C LEU A 198 -1.16 3.48 -16.62
N ASN A 199 -1.02 2.26 -17.11
CA ASN A 199 -1.28 2.01 -18.53
C ASN A 199 -2.74 2.38 -18.85
N ALA A 200 -3.00 2.70 -20.12
CA ALA A 200 -4.32 3.01 -20.61
C ALA A 200 -5.22 1.78 -20.50
N GLY A 201 -6.46 1.99 -20.09
CA GLY A 201 -7.38 0.92 -19.77
C GLY A 201 -8.45 1.38 -18.79
N THR A 202 -9.38 0.48 -18.52
CA THR A 202 -10.41 0.70 -17.50
C THR A 202 -9.94 0.09 -16.19
N TYR A 203 -10.21 0.77 -15.08
CA TYR A 203 -9.87 0.31 -13.73
C TYR A 203 -11.07 0.40 -12.82
N HIS A 204 -11.21 -0.60 -11.95
CA HIS A 204 -12.24 -0.59 -10.92
C HIS A 204 -11.69 0.11 -9.67
N VAL A 205 -12.28 1.23 -9.30
CA VAL A 205 -11.83 2.07 -8.18
C VAL A 205 -12.82 1.95 -7.04
N VAL A 206 -12.30 1.67 -5.84
CA VAL A 206 -13.04 1.64 -4.59
C VAL A 206 -12.59 2.82 -3.75
N SER A 207 -13.51 3.73 -3.43
CA SER A 207 -13.29 4.81 -2.47
C SER A 207 -13.90 4.43 -1.13
N GLN A 208 -13.13 4.55 -0.05
CA GLN A 208 -13.57 4.32 1.32
C GLN A 208 -13.58 5.65 2.06
N TYR A 209 -14.68 5.91 2.78
CA TYR A 209 -14.85 7.10 3.61
C TYR A 209 -15.00 6.68 5.08
N GLY A 210 -14.00 7.00 5.89
CA GLY A 210 -13.89 6.53 7.26
C GLY A 210 -13.47 5.06 7.33
N ASN A 211 -13.85 4.40 8.43
CA ASN A 211 -13.41 3.04 8.77
C ASN A 211 -14.57 2.05 9.04
N ALA A 212 -15.82 2.45 8.79
CA ALA A 212 -16.98 1.58 8.95
C ALA A 212 -17.49 1.11 7.58
N ASN A 213 -18.75 1.40 7.23
CA ASN A 213 -19.42 0.79 6.07
C ASN A 213 -19.57 1.71 4.84
N ALA A 214 -19.03 2.94 4.87
CA ALA A 214 -19.16 3.89 3.77
C ALA A 214 -18.10 3.66 2.66
N SER A 215 -18.54 3.11 1.52
CA SER A 215 -17.72 2.91 0.33
C SER A 215 -18.47 3.19 -0.97
N VAL A 216 -17.74 3.62 -2.00
CA VAL A 216 -18.25 3.86 -3.36
C VAL A 216 -17.35 3.13 -4.34
N ARG A 217 -17.95 2.56 -5.39
CA ARG A 217 -17.23 1.86 -6.46
C ARG A 217 -17.53 2.51 -7.80
N ALA A 218 -16.52 2.66 -8.64
CA ALA A 218 -16.67 3.23 -9.97
C ALA A 218 -15.63 2.62 -10.93
N ASP A 219 -16.01 2.45 -12.19
CA ASP A 219 -15.08 2.10 -13.25
C ASP A 219 -14.59 3.39 -13.91
N ILE A 220 -13.27 3.59 -13.96
CA ILE A 220 -12.63 4.82 -14.46
C ILE A 220 -11.71 4.44 -15.62
N GLN A 221 -11.85 5.16 -16.72
CA GLN A 221 -11.01 5.01 -17.91
C GLN A 221 -9.75 5.90 -17.79
N VAL A 222 -8.59 5.26 -17.91
CA VAL A 222 -7.30 5.91 -18.11
C VAL A 222 -7.04 5.98 -19.61
N GLU A 223 -6.85 7.20 -20.10
CA GLU A 223 -6.47 7.44 -21.49
C GLU A 223 -4.97 7.78 -21.59
N ALA A 224 -4.30 7.20 -22.58
CA ALA A 224 -2.88 7.45 -22.79
C ALA A 224 -2.63 8.94 -23.07
N GLY A 225 -1.60 9.50 -22.42
CA GLY A 225 -1.23 10.91 -22.56
C GLY A 225 -2.15 11.91 -21.85
N LYS A 226 -3.18 11.46 -21.12
CA LYS A 226 -4.10 12.33 -20.38
C LYS A 226 -4.00 12.14 -18.87
N LEU A 227 -4.36 13.19 -18.14
CA LEU A 227 -4.62 13.16 -16.71
C LEU A 227 -6.12 13.32 -16.49
N THR A 228 -6.77 12.25 -16.02
CA THR A 228 -8.21 12.24 -15.73
C THR A 228 -8.45 12.67 -14.29
N GLU A 229 -9.29 13.67 -14.04
CA GLU A 229 -9.73 14.03 -12.70
C GLU A 229 -11.12 13.46 -12.45
N ALA A 230 -11.30 12.74 -11.34
CA ALA A 230 -12.58 12.14 -10.98
C ALA A 230 -12.91 12.41 -9.50
N THR A 231 -14.10 12.94 -9.27
CA THR A 231 -14.65 13.17 -7.92
C THR A 231 -15.80 12.21 -7.68
N LEU A 232 -15.64 11.30 -6.73
CA LEU A 232 -16.67 10.33 -6.35
C LEU A 232 -17.60 10.94 -5.29
N GLN A 233 -18.87 10.53 -5.29
CA GLN A 233 -19.87 11.03 -4.35
C GLN A 233 -20.27 9.95 -3.35
N HIS A 234 -19.93 10.14 -2.08
CA HIS A 234 -20.33 9.29 -0.97
C HIS A 234 -21.73 9.66 -0.46
N ARG A 235 -22.60 8.66 -0.37
CA ARG A 235 -23.85 8.75 0.40
C ARG A 235 -23.59 8.33 1.83
N ALA A 236 -22.93 9.19 2.59
CA ALA A 236 -22.51 8.93 3.96
C ALA A 236 -22.37 10.23 4.76
N ALA A 237 -22.29 10.12 6.08
CA ALA A 237 -22.01 11.24 6.97
C ALA A 237 -21.27 10.78 8.23
N GLN A 238 -20.61 11.72 8.91
CA GLN A 238 -19.98 11.46 10.19
C GLN A 238 -21.01 11.57 11.32
N ILE A 239 -21.03 10.56 12.18
CA ILE A 239 -21.93 10.44 13.32
C ILE A 239 -21.10 10.41 14.60
N THR A 240 -21.49 11.19 15.59
CA THR A 240 -20.91 11.14 16.94
C THR A 240 -21.98 10.66 17.91
N LEU A 241 -21.69 9.58 18.63
CA LEU A 241 -22.57 9.03 19.66
C LEU A 241 -22.13 9.51 21.04
N LYS A 242 -23.10 9.85 21.89
CA LYS A 242 -22.91 10.09 23.32
C LYS A 242 -24.07 9.55 24.13
N LEU A 243 -23.75 8.96 25.29
CA LEU A 243 -24.73 8.50 26.27
C LEU A 243 -24.90 9.61 27.30
N VAL A 244 -26.12 10.05 27.54
CA VAL A 244 -26.41 11.18 28.44
C VAL A 244 -27.58 10.85 29.38
N SER A 245 -27.56 11.44 30.58
CA SER A 245 -28.66 11.28 31.54
C SER A 245 -29.92 12.03 31.11
N GLU A 246 -29.74 13.21 30.52
CA GLU A 246 -30.80 14.09 30.01
C GLU A 246 -30.35 14.73 28.69
N ALA A 247 -31.31 15.18 27.88
CA ALA A 247 -31.02 15.75 26.57
C ALA A 247 -30.10 16.98 26.68
N GLY A 248 -29.04 17.02 25.87
CA GLY A 248 -28.01 18.06 25.95
C GLY A 248 -27.04 17.94 27.14
N GLY A 249 -27.18 16.89 27.96
CA GLY A 249 -26.32 16.64 29.12
C GLY A 249 -24.90 16.20 28.77
N GLU A 250 -24.11 15.96 29.81
CA GLU A 250 -22.72 15.52 29.68
C GLU A 250 -22.62 14.05 29.25
N ALA A 251 -21.63 13.75 28.42
CA ALA A 251 -21.39 12.41 27.92
C ALA A 251 -20.81 11.51 29.01
N ILE A 252 -21.38 10.32 29.15
CA ILE A 252 -21.01 9.36 30.19
C ILE A 252 -19.82 8.53 29.71
N ALA A 253 -18.73 8.59 30.48
CA ALA A 253 -17.50 7.84 30.21
C ALA A 253 -17.69 6.32 30.35
N ASP A 254 -16.70 5.58 29.86
CA ASP A 254 -16.66 4.12 29.90
C ASP A 254 -17.90 3.45 29.29
N THR A 255 -18.46 4.08 28.26
CA THR A 255 -19.59 3.54 27.50
C THR A 255 -19.07 2.69 26.35
N ALA A 256 -19.49 1.43 26.32
CA ALA A 256 -19.28 0.52 25.21
C ALA A 256 -20.42 0.70 24.19
N TRP A 257 -20.05 1.02 22.95
CA TRP A 257 -20.95 1.27 21.85
C TRP A 257 -20.95 0.10 20.88
N SER A 258 -22.13 -0.32 20.44
CA SER A 258 -22.32 -1.13 19.25
C SER A 258 -23.33 -0.42 18.34
N VAL A 259 -23.02 -0.32 17.06
CA VAL A 259 -23.93 0.26 16.06
C VAL A 259 -24.38 -0.84 15.13
N LEU A 260 -25.69 -0.99 14.99
CA LEU A 260 -26.31 -1.97 14.09
C LEU A 260 -26.89 -1.26 12.86
N ASN A 261 -26.76 -1.88 11.69
CA ASN A 261 -27.50 -1.46 10.50
C ASN A 261 -28.99 -1.87 10.60
N GLY A 262 -29.82 -1.45 9.65
CA GLY A 262 -31.24 -1.84 9.61
C GLY A 262 -31.51 -3.36 9.46
N GLY A 263 -30.50 -4.16 9.13
CA GLY A 263 -30.56 -5.64 9.12
C GLY A 263 -30.20 -6.28 10.46
N GLY A 264 -29.72 -5.51 11.43
CA GLY A 264 -29.25 -6.00 12.74
C GLY A 264 -27.77 -6.38 12.78
N ASP A 265 -27.02 -6.22 11.69
CA ASP A 265 -25.58 -6.52 11.68
C ASP A 265 -24.79 -5.39 12.36
N VAL A 266 -23.77 -5.78 13.13
CA VAL A 266 -22.84 -4.84 13.75
C VAL A 266 -21.96 -4.18 12.68
N VAL A 267 -22.00 -2.86 12.58
CA VAL A 267 -21.17 -2.06 11.65
C VAL A 267 -20.00 -1.36 12.33
N ASN A 268 -20.08 -1.12 13.64
CA ASN A 268 -19.03 -0.47 14.41
C ASN A 268 -19.16 -0.82 15.89
N GLU A 269 -18.03 -0.98 16.57
CA GLU A 269 -17.94 -1.10 18.02
C GLU A 269 -16.81 -0.23 18.56
N SER A 270 -17.01 0.33 19.75
CA SER A 270 -16.00 1.18 20.39
C SER A 270 -16.27 1.34 21.89
N VAL A 271 -15.28 1.82 22.63
CA VAL A 271 -15.44 2.19 24.05
C VAL A 271 -14.95 3.62 24.24
N SER A 272 -15.87 4.54 24.51
CA SER A 272 -15.57 5.97 24.66
C SER A 272 -16.79 6.73 25.19
N ALA A 273 -16.55 7.88 25.83
CA ALA A 273 -17.62 8.85 26.11
C ALA A 273 -18.21 9.44 24.82
N PHE A 274 -17.36 9.63 23.80
CA PHE A 274 -17.72 10.09 22.46
C PHE A 274 -17.23 9.10 21.43
N SER A 275 -18.15 8.47 20.70
CA SER A 275 -17.78 7.57 19.61
C SER A 275 -18.09 8.22 18.27
N THR A 276 -17.05 8.53 17.49
CA THR A 276 -17.19 9.16 16.17
C THR A 276 -16.87 8.15 15.07
N MET A 277 -17.76 8.05 14.09
CA MET A 277 -17.61 7.15 12.95
C MET A 277 -18.26 7.74 11.69
N VAL A 278 -17.92 7.20 10.52
CA VAL A 278 -18.59 7.56 9.26
C VAL A 278 -19.48 6.41 8.83
N LEU A 279 -20.76 6.68 8.63
CA LEU A 279 -21.75 5.67 8.25
C LEU A 279 -22.34 6.00 6.88
N ALA A 280 -22.62 4.97 6.09
CA ALA A 280 -23.44 5.11 4.89
C ALA A 280 -24.84 5.64 5.23
N GLU A 281 -25.51 6.25 4.26
CA GLU A 281 -26.90 6.69 4.41
C GLU A 281 -27.82 5.49 4.67
N GLY A 282 -28.65 5.59 5.71
CA GLY A 282 -29.50 4.49 6.13
C GLY A 282 -30.09 4.69 7.52
N GLU A 283 -30.83 3.67 7.97
CA GLU A 283 -31.39 3.59 9.32
C GLU A 283 -30.50 2.67 10.17
N TYR A 284 -30.26 3.08 11.42
CA TYR A 284 -29.32 2.42 12.34
C TYR A 284 -29.87 2.38 13.77
N THR A 285 -29.33 1.48 14.57
CA THR A 285 -29.56 1.42 16.02
C THR A 285 -28.23 1.58 16.75
N ALA A 286 -28.15 2.57 17.63
CA ALA A 286 -27.04 2.73 18.56
C ALA A 286 -27.38 2.01 19.87
N ILE A 287 -26.49 1.13 20.31
CA ILE A 287 -26.58 0.41 21.58
C ILE A 287 -25.43 0.91 22.46
N ALA A 288 -25.78 1.46 23.62
CA ALA A 288 -24.85 1.93 24.63
C ALA A 288 -24.93 1.02 25.85
N ARG A 289 -23.83 0.33 26.17
CA ARG A 289 -23.68 -0.43 27.40
C ARG A 289 -22.79 0.35 28.37
N ASN A 290 -23.32 0.61 29.56
CA ASN A 290 -22.57 1.24 30.64
C ASN A 290 -22.85 0.48 31.93
N LYS A 291 -21.80 -0.10 32.53
CA LYS A 291 -21.93 -1.06 33.64
C LYS A 291 -22.86 -2.20 33.23
N ASP A 292 -23.88 -2.50 34.04
CA ASP A 292 -24.84 -3.60 33.81
C ASP A 292 -26.09 -3.15 33.02
N LYS A 293 -26.11 -1.91 32.51
CA LYS A 293 -27.28 -1.36 31.82
C LYS A 293 -27.03 -1.20 30.33
N VAL A 294 -28.08 -1.47 29.56
CA VAL A 294 -28.10 -1.33 28.10
C VAL A 294 -29.18 -0.32 27.71
N TYR A 295 -28.77 0.65 26.90
CA TYR A 295 -29.63 1.69 26.36
C TYR A 295 -29.56 1.64 24.84
N GLN A 296 -30.66 1.96 24.18
CA GLN A 296 -30.71 1.90 22.71
C GLN A 296 -31.49 3.06 22.11
N ARG A 297 -31.06 3.49 20.93
CA ARG A 297 -31.75 4.51 20.15
C ARG A 297 -31.63 4.25 18.66
N ASN A 298 -32.75 4.35 17.96
CA ASN A 298 -32.76 4.37 16.50
C ASN A 298 -32.45 5.76 15.98
N PHE A 299 -31.68 5.84 14.89
CA PHE A 299 -31.33 7.09 14.24
C PHE A 299 -31.14 6.89 12.73
N LYS A 300 -31.30 7.99 11.99
CA LYS A 300 -31.13 8.02 10.54
C LYS A 300 -29.89 8.79 10.16
N VAL A 301 -29.08 8.21 9.28
CA VAL A 301 -27.96 8.89 8.65
C VAL A 301 -28.43 9.48 7.33
N THR A 302 -28.20 10.77 7.12
CA THR A 302 -28.47 11.47 5.85
C THR A 302 -27.16 11.91 5.22
N ALA A 303 -26.96 11.63 3.94
CA ALA A 303 -25.71 11.92 3.24
C ALA A 303 -25.28 13.40 3.40
N GLY A 304 -24.01 13.61 3.73
CA GLY A 304 -23.39 14.93 3.91
C GLY A 304 -23.83 15.70 5.16
N ARG A 305 -24.75 15.16 5.98
CA ARG A 305 -25.19 15.81 7.23
C ARG A 305 -24.60 15.09 8.42
N ASP A 306 -23.53 15.66 8.96
CA ASP A 306 -22.99 15.16 10.22
C ASP A 306 -23.97 15.45 11.35
N SER A 307 -24.04 14.54 12.32
CA SER A 307 -24.96 14.68 13.44
C SER A 307 -24.44 14.02 14.69
N ASP A 308 -24.80 14.60 15.82
CA ASP A 308 -24.63 13.98 17.13
C ASP A 308 -25.90 13.22 17.51
N VAL A 309 -25.74 11.99 17.97
CA VAL A 309 -26.84 11.13 18.42
C VAL A 309 -26.68 10.91 19.93
N GLU A 310 -27.65 11.43 20.66
CA GLU A 310 -27.77 11.24 22.11
C GLU A 310 -28.59 10.01 22.42
N VAL A 311 -28.00 9.02 23.09
CA VAL A 311 -28.75 7.94 23.72
C VAL A 311 -29.06 8.37 25.15
N LEU A 312 -30.35 8.36 25.52
CA LEU A 312 -30.75 8.79 26.86
C LEU A 312 -30.79 7.57 27.78
N MET A 313 -30.32 7.69 29.02
CA MET A 313 -30.39 6.59 29.99
C MET A 313 -31.82 6.16 30.35
N LYS A 314 -32.83 6.98 30.05
CA LYS A 314 -34.24 6.57 30.18
C LYS A 314 -34.70 5.62 29.07
N ASP A 315 -33.97 5.55 27.95
CA ASP A 315 -34.26 4.68 26.80
C ASP A 315 -33.62 3.29 27.05
N GLN A 316 -33.86 2.75 28.25
CA GLN A 316 -33.39 1.41 28.64
C GLN A 316 -34.06 0.38 27.73
N ALA A 317 -33.26 -0.50 27.13
CA ALA A 317 -33.81 -1.63 26.38
C ALA A 317 -34.65 -2.50 27.34
N PRO A 318 -35.78 -3.10 26.89
CA PRO A 318 -36.51 -4.04 27.72
C PRO A 318 -35.55 -5.10 28.22
N GLU A 319 -35.56 -5.40 29.53
CA GLU A 319 -34.91 -6.61 30.01
C GLU A 319 -35.51 -7.77 29.21
N GLU A 320 -34.70 -8.44 28.40
CA GLU A 320 -35.07 -9.77 27.93
C GLU A 320 -35.37 -10.56 29.20
N MET A 321 -36.64 -10.94 29.38
CA MET A 321 -37.02 -11.91 30.39
C MET A 321 -36.14 -13.12 30.14
N SER A 322 -35.08 -13.27 30.93
CA SER A 322 -34.46 -14.56 31.20
C SER A 322 -35.55 -15.36 31.91
N GLY A 323 -36.44 -15.93 31.10
CA GLY A 323 -37.38 -16.94 31.53
C GLY A 323 -36.55 -18.04 32.15
N ASP A 324 -36.66 -18.18 33.46
CA ASP A 324 -36.31 -19.38 34.17
C ASP A 324 -37.00 -20.55 33.46
N PHE A 325 -36.24 -21.30 32.67
CA PHE A 325 -36.59 -22.67 32.38
C PHE A 325 -36.15 -23.47 33.61
N GLU A 326 -37.08 -23.62 34.58
CA GLU A 326 -37.05 -24.73 35.53
C GLU A 326 -37.13 -26.08 34.80
#